data_AF-A0A735L043-F1
#
_entry.id   AF-A0A735L043-F1
#
_cell.length_a   1.000
_cell.length_b   1.000
_cell.length_c   1.000
_cell.angle_alpha   90.00
_cell.angle_beta   90.00
_cell.angle_gamma   90.00
#
_symmetry.space_group_name_H-M   'P 1'
#
loop_
_entity.id
_entity.type
_entity.pdbx_description
1 polymer ?
#
loop_
_entity_poly.entity_id
_entity_poly.type
_entity_poly.pdbx_seq_one_letter_code
_entity_poly.pdbx_strand_id
1 'polypeptide(L)'
;MTDDELMERYYLQREKMKHFYLEKFSDNAQKISNTLGKIGLSLKDDNFEYSDPVGLTVKFDNIVSILAPELIRDKDDLIKCKQLAEFYQKKSREGYYYANNYMLMLTPFLRRGMHPANNWAPQFVRKFWESDFNDIEASVTLDYDRVKIDVDEYGYAELDTWFGAPFEEDISNIKDGISKLKPPMSIDTNIVNIFFNNIYSLDIKWNTKGNIKTFQSLEFSSENVVVEFQGELFHPAKYIHAEFDIESGLFRHFDGAIHFYTQNDYMMRRDSDFNHTFKNRSLVKAKAKKIFKLDGKIPKDLWAEFTCHFFTGNPLIVEYFTGSYPQYVIDGLNRVCVSQTD
;
A
#
# COMPACT_ATOMS: atom_id res chain seq x y z
N MET A 1 -28.66 16.34 15.19
CA MET A 1 -27.97 16.46 13.91
C MET A 1 -27.97 15.07 13.31
N THR A 2 -28.57 14.89 12.15
CA THR A 2 -28.59 13.58 11.48
C THR A 2 -27.22 13.29 10.85
N ASP A 3 -26.96 12.02 10.49
CA ASP A 3 -25.75 11.64 9.76
C ASP A 3 -25.65 12.38 8.43
N ASP A 4 -26.78 12.57 7.74
CA ASP A 4 -26.86 13.34 6.49
C ASP A 4 -26.45 14.81 6.69
N GLU A 5 -26.93 15.46 7.75
CA GLU A 5 -26.56 16.85 8.07
C GLU A 5 -25.07 16.99 8.41
N LEU A 6 -24.48 15.97 9.06
CA LEU A 6 -23.04 15.94 9.35
C LEU A 6 -22.23 15.79 8.05
N MET A 7 -22.66 14.90 7.15
CA MET A 7 -22.01 14.67 5.86
C MET A 7 -22.09 15.90 4.95
N GLU A 8 -23.25 16.57 4.87
CA GLU A 8 -23.38 17.81 4.10
C GLU A 8 -22.45 18.91 4.60
N ARG A 9 -22.36 19.09 5.94
CA ARG A 9 -21.43 20.06 6.54
C ARG A 9 -19.98 19.71 6.23
N TYR A 10 -19.63 18.43 6.28
CA TYR A 10 -18.30 17.94 5.94
C TYR A 10 -17.93 18.27 4.47
N TYR A 11 -18.83 17.98 3.52
CA TYR A 11 -18.59 18.31 2.11
C TYR A 11 -18.50 19.82 1.89
N LEU A 12 -19.37 20.60 2.51
CA LEU A 12 -19.31 22.06 2.42
C LEU A 12 -17.99 22.62 2.98
N GLN A 13 -17.49 22.06 4.08
CA GLN A 13 -16.20 22.45 4.64
C GLN A 13 -15.06 22.10 3.68
N ARG A 14 -15.07 20.91 3.07
CA ARG A 14 -14.05 20.51 2.09
C ARG A 14 -14.03 21.42 0.87
N GLU A 15 -15.18 21.81 0.35
CA GLU A 15 -15.25 22.76 -0.78
C GLU A 15 -14.72 24.15 -0.39
N LYS A 16 -15.04 24.64 0.82
CA LYS A 16 -14.46 25.90 1.33
C LYS A 16 -12.94 25.82 1.44
N MET A 17 -12.42 24.72 1.97
CA MET A 17 -10.98 24.51 2.08
C MET A 17 -10.32 24.36 0.70
N LYS A 18 -10.95 23.66 -0.25
CA LYS A 18 -10.51 23.58 -1.65
C LYS A 18 -10.31 24.97 -2.24
N HIS A 19 -11.32 25.85 -2.14
CA HIS A 19 -11.24 27.22 -2.65
C HIS A 19 -10.16 28.05 -1.94
N PHE A 20 -10.09 27.96 -0.60
CA PHE A 20 -9.07 28.67 0.17
C PHE A 20 -7.65 28.29 -0.25
N TYR A 21 -7.37 26.99 -0.37
CA TYR A 21 -6.05 26.52 -0.81
C TYR A 21 -5.80 26.83 -2.29
N LEU A 22 -6.80 26.77 -3.16
CA LEU A 22 -6.65 27.08 -4.58
C LEU A 22 -6.33 28.57 -4.80
N GLU A 23 -6.93 29.46 -4.02
CA GLU A 23 -6.57 30.89 -4.00
C GLU A 23 -5.14 31.09 -3.50
N LYS A 24 -4.80 30.50 -2.35
CA LYS A 24 -3.48 30.59 -1.72
C LYS A 24 -2.35 30.06 -2.62
N PHE A 25 -2.60 29.00 -3.38
CA PHE A 25 -1.61 28.34 -4.25
C PHE A 25 -1.95 28.52 -5.75
N SER A 26 -2.62 29.61 -6.10
CA SER A 26 -3.04 29.93 -7.47
C SER A 26 -1.86 30.00 -8.45
N ASP A 27 -0.71 30.52 -8.04
CA ASP A 27 0.52 30.53 -8.85
C ASP A 27 0.97 29.11 -9.24
N ASN A 28 0.85 28.15 -8.32
CA ASN A 28 1.22 26.75 -8.58
C ASN A 28 0.23 26.11 -9.56
N ALA A 29 -1.07 26.33 -9.34
CA ALA A 29 -2.12 25.88 -10.24
C ALA A 29 -1.94 26.46 -11.66
N GLN A 30 -1.63 27.76 -11.77
CA GLN A 30 -1.40 28.42 -13.06
C GLN A 30 -0.17 27.86 -13.77
N LYS A 31 0.94 27.58 -13.06
CA LYS A 31 2.13 26.96 -13.65
C LYS A 31 1.81 25.58 -14.24
N ILE A 32 1.05 24.75 -13.52
CA ILE A 32 0.62 23.43 -13.99
C ILE A 32 -0.30 23.57 -15.20
N SER A 33 -1.28 24.47 -15.14
CA SER A 33 -2.19 24.76 -16.26
C SER A 33 -1.44 25.23 -17.50
N ASN A 34 -0.39 26.05 -17.34
CA ASN A 34 0.45 26.51 -18.46
C ASN A 34 1.23 25.35 -19.08
N THR A 35 1.75 24.41 -18.27
CA THR A 35 2.44 23.22 -18.78
C THR A 35 1.50 22.32 -19.59
N LEU A 36 0.29 22.06 -19.09
CA LEU A 36 -0.75 21.32 -19.81
C LEU A 36 -1.19 22.05 -21.09
N GLY A 37 -1.33 23.37 -21.02
CA GLY A 37 -1.74 24.21 -22.15
C GLY A 37 -0.77 24.15 -23.34
N LYS A 38 0.53 23.97 -23.09
CA LYS A 38 1.55 23.80 -24.15
C LYS A 38 1.32 22.56 -25.02
N ILE A 39 0.61 21.56 -24.50
CA ILE A 39 0.24 20.33 -25.20
C ILE A 39 -1.26 20.26 -25.53
N GLY A 40 -1.97 21.38 -25.44
CA GLY A 40 -3.38 21.49 -25.80
C GLY A 40 -4.36 20.92 -24.75
N LEU A 41 -3.91 20.68 -23.53
CA LEU A 41 -4.73 20.20 -22.42
C LEU A 41 -5.08 21.35 -21.48
N SER A 42 -6.22 21.25 -20.79
CA SER A 42 -6.67 22.25 -19.82
C SER A 42 -7.23 21.61 -18.56
N LEU A 43 -7.03 22.30 -17.43
CA LEU A 43 -7.64 21.93 -16.15
C LEU A 43 -9.01 22.60 -16.00
N LYS A 44 -9.92 21.88 -15.34
CA LYS A 44 -11.25 22.33 -14.90
C LYS A 44 -11.28 22.35 -13.37
N ASP A 45 -12.31 22.97 -12.78
CA ASP A 45 -12.47 22.98 -11.32
C ASP A 45 -12.53 21.56 -10.74
N ASP A 46 -13.21 20.63 -11.42
CA ASP A 46 -13.31 19.22 -11.03
C ASP A 46 -11.97 18.45 -11.05
N ASN A 47 -10.92 19.03 -11.64
CA ASN A 47 -9.57 18.46 -11.54
C ASN A 47 -8.91 18.78 -10.20
N PHE A 48 -9.44 19.69 -9.40
CA PHE A 48 -8.89 20.03 -8.09
C PHE A 48 -9.67 19.31 -6.99
N GLU A 49 -8.95 18.59 -6.13
CA GLU A 49 -9.51 17.86 -5.01
C GLU A 49 -8.82 18.28 -3.72
N TYR A 50 -9.57 18.45 -2.64
CA TYR A 50 -9.02 18.72 -1.31
C TYR A 50 -9.45 17.65 -0.31
N SER A 51 -8.51 17.20 0.52
CA SER A 51 -8.79 16.38 1.70
C SER A 51 -7.85 16.78 2.84
N ASP A 52 -8.31 16.76 4.08
CA ASP A 52 -7.49 17.19 5.21
C ASP A 52 -6.17 16.40 5.38
N PRO A 53 -6.12 15.07 5.17
CA PRO A 53 -4.87 14.33 5.31
C PRO A 53 -3.85 14.62 4.21
N VAL A 54 -4.33 14.92 3.00
CA VAL A 54 -3.45 15.05 1.81
C VAL A 54 -3.14 16.52 1.50
N GLY A 55 -4.13 17.40 1.58
CA GLY A 55 -4.06 18.78 1.09
C GLY A 55 -4.77 18.95 -0.25
N LEU A 56 -4.35 19.96 -1.02
CA LEU A 56 -4.88 20.28 -2.34
C LEU A 56 -4.12 19.53 -3.43
N THR A 57 -4.84 18.70 -4.18
CA THR A 57 -4.29 17.92 -5.30
C THR A 57 -4.94 18.29 -6.62
N VAL A 58 -4.18 18.12 -7.70
CA VAL A 58 -4.69 18.12 -9.07
C VAL A 58 -4.75 16.68 -9.55
N LYS A 59 -5.94 16.24 -9.97
CA LYS A 59 -6.20 14.95 -10.58
C LYS A 59 -6.39 15.09 -12.09
N PHE A 60 -5.50 14.47 -12.85
CA PHE A 60 -5.54 14.43 -14.29
C PHE A 60 -4.78 13.19 -14.78
N ASP A 61 -5.34 12.48 -15.77
CA ASP A 61 -4.78 11.21 -16.27
C ASP A 61 -3.30 11.37 -16.64
N ASN A 62 -2.46 10.55 -16.01
CA ASN A 62 -1.02 10.48 -16.23
C ASN A 62 -0.26 11.82 -16.07
N ILE A 63 -0.77 12.74 -15.24
CA ILE A 63 -0.22 14.09 -15.04
C ILE A 63 1.27 14.09 -14.64
N VAL A 64 1.71 13.08 -13.89
CA VAL A 64 3.12 12.99 -13.47
C VAL A 64 4.04 12.86 -14.68
N SER A 65 3.68 12.10 -15.72
CA SER A 65 4.52 12.01 -16.93
C SER A 65 4.58 13.30 -17.73
N ILE A 66 3.57 14.17 -17.58
CA ILE A 66 3.54 15.49 -18.23
C ILE A 66 4.44 16.47 -17.47
N LEU A 67 4.38 16.45 -16.14
CA LEU A 67 5.10 17.38 -15.28
C LEU A 67 6.55 16.97 -15.03
N ALA A 68 6.82 15.67 -15.01
CA ALA A 68 8.11 15.05 -14.68
C ALA A 68 8.61 14.12 -15.82
N PRO A 69 8.76 14.60 -17.07
CA PRO A 69 9.16 13.78 -18.20
C PRO A 69 10.56 13.16 -18.07
N GLU A 70 11.40 13.69 -17.18
CA GLU A 70 12.72 13.14 -16.82
C GLU A 70 12.65 11.83 -16.04
N LEU A 71 11.50 11.51 -15.43
CA LEU A 71 11.31 10.26 -14.70
C LEU A 71 10.98 9.10 -15.66
N ILE A 72 11.81 8.07 -15.64
CA ILE A 72 11.71 6.91 -16.53
C ILE A 72 11.16 5.72 -15.73
N ARG A 73 9.96 5.28 -16.13
CA ARG A 73 9.30 4.09 -15.59
C ARG A 73 9.96 2.82 -16.10
N ASP A 74 10.14 1.84 -15.23
CA ASP A 74 10.44 0.48 -15.67
C ASP A 74 9.17 -0.23 -16.20
N LYS A 75 9.33 -1.47 -16.66
CA LYS A 75 8.24 -2.29 -17.21
C LYS A 75 7.09 -2.57 -16.20
N ASP A 76 7.35 -2.41 -14.91
CA ASP A 76 6.39 -2.64 -13.83
C ASP A 76 5.82 -1.30 -13.30
N ASP A 77 6.03 -0.19 -14.03
CA ASP A 77 5.70 1.19 -13.67
C ASP A 77 6.39 1.71 -12.41
N LEU A 78 7.55 1.15 -12.04
CA LEU A 78 8.33 1.65 -10.90
C LEU A 78 9.33 2.73 -11.33
N ILE A 79 9.59 3.67 -10.42
CA ILE A 79 10.68 4.64 -10.52
C ILE A 79 11.78 4.28 -9.52
N LYS A 80 13.04 4.29 -9.96
CA LYS A 80 14.19 4.11 -9.05
C LYS A 80 14.31 5.29 -8.09
N CYS A 81 14.49 5.03 -6.81
CA CYS A 81 14.62 6.09 -5.80
C CYS A 81 15.83 7.00 -6.03
N LYS A 82 16.90 6.47 -6.64
CA LYS A 82 18.07 7.27 -7.06
C LYS A 82 17.70 8.35 -8.07
N GLN A 83 16.80 8.04 -9.02
CA GLN A 83 16.32 9.02 -9.99
C GLN A 83 15.46 10.10 -9.31
N LEU A 84 14.60 9.71 -8.36
CA LEU A 84 13.81 10.67 -7.59
C LEU A 84 14.71 11.61 -6.79
N ALA A 85 15.77 11.09 -6.17
CA ALA A 85 16.73 11.89 -5.42
C ALA A 85 17.60 12.83 -6.28
N GLU A 86 17.74 12.54 -7.58
CA GLU A 86 18.47 13.39 -8.53
C GLU A 86 17.68 14.65 -8.90
N PHE A 87 16.37 14.52 -9.10
CA PHE A 87 15.53 15.60 -9.61
C PHE A 87 14.63 16.27 -8.57
N TYR A 88 14.34 15.60 -7.45
CA TYR A 88 13.37 16.04 -6.46
C TYR A 88 13.95 16.04 -5.04
N GLN A 89 13.40 16.91 -4.20
CA GLN A 89 13.83 17.02 -2.80
C GLN A 89 13.03 16.08 -1.90
N LYS A 90 13.74 15.31 -1.09
CA LYS A 90 13.21 14.53 0.02
C LYS A 90 13.25 15.40 1.29
N LYS A 91 12.09 15.59 1.94
CA LYS A 91 11.96 16.43 3.16
C LYS A 91 11.41 15.62 4.34
N SER A 92 11.09 16.30 5.45
CA SER A 92 10.53 15.72 6.67
C SER A 92 9.21 14.99 6.45
N ARG A 93 8.34 15.50 5.57
CA ARG A 93 7.08 14.84 5.23
C ARG A 93 7.31 13.64 4.34
N GLU A 94 7.03 12.45 4.85
CA GLU A 94 7.26 11.19 4.16
C GLU A 94 6.30 10.97 2.98
N GLY A 95 6.78 10.28 1.94
CA GLY A 95 5.98 9.90 0.78
C GLY A 95 5.71 11.02 -0.23
N TYR A 96 6.33 12.19 -0.06
CA TYR A 96 6.22 13.34 -0.96
C TYR A 96 7.59 13.78 -1.48
N TYR A 97 7.77 13.78 -2.79
CA TYR A 97 8.98 14.30 -3.44
C TYR A 97 8.70 15.72 -3.96
N TYR A 98 9.46 16.68 -3.47
CA TYR A 98 9.19 18.11 -3.65
C TYR A 98 9.81 18.64 -4.94
N ALA A 99 8.98 19.30 -5.76
CA ALA A 99 9.39 20.23 -6.80
C ALA A 99 8.99 21.67 -6.39
N ASN A 100 9.23 22.63 -7.29
CA ASN A 100 8.99 24.05 -6.99
C ASN A 100 7.50 24.40 -6.86
N ASN A 101 6.64 23.79 -7.67
CA ASN A 101 5.22 24.14 -7.79
C ASN A 101 4.26 22.95 -7.64
N TYR A 102 4.79 21.76 -7.36
CA TYR A 102 4.02 20.57 -7.02
C TYR A 102 4.86 19.62 -6.18
N MET A 103 4.24 18.60 -5.61
CA MET A 103 4.89 17.44 -5.05
C MET A 103 4.37 16.18 -5.73
N LEU A 104 5.29 15.29 -6.07
CA LEU A 104 4.97 13.92 -6.45
C LEU A 104 4.60 13.15 -5.18
N MET A 105 3.65 12.24 -5.30
CA MET A 105 3.18 11.41 -4.20
C MET A 105 3.47 9.95 -4.49
N LEU A 106 3.78 9.18 -3.45
CA LEU A 106 3.70 7.72 -3.57
C LEU A 106 2.26 7.30 -3.88
N THR A 107 2.12 6.12 -4.48
CA THR A 107 0.83 5.54 -4.87
C THR A 107 -0.18 5.47 -3.70
N PRO A 108 -1.48 5.71 -3.95
CA PRO A 108 -2.52 5.64 -2.92
C PRO A 108 -2.69 4.26 -2.32
N PHE A 109 -2.17 3.21 -2.95
CA PHE A 109 -2.17 1.84 -2.41
C PHE A 109 -1.32 1.68 -1.13
N LEU A 110 -0.50 2.67 -0.79
CA LEU A 110 0.21 2.74 0.49
C LEU A 110 -0.55 3.55 1.56
N ARG A 111 -1.73 4.10 1.24
CA ARG A 111 -2.60 4.82 2.18
C ARG A 111 -3.52 3.87 2.94
N ARG A 112 -4.07 4.31 4.07
CA ARG A 112 -5.06 3.52 4.82
C ARG A 112 -6.27 3.18 3.95
N GLY A 113 -6.66 1.91 3.96
CA GLY A 113 -7.73 1.39 3.11
C GLY A 113 -7.45 1.56 1.61
N MET A 114 -6.18 1.83 1.23
CA MET A 114 -5.78 2.12 -0.15
C MET A 114 -6.55 3.30 -0.78
N HIS A 115 -7.11 4.18 0.06
CA HIS A 115 -7.98 5.25 -0.40
C HIS A 115 -7.19 6.54 -0.69
N PRO A 116 -7.42 7.19 -1.84
CA PRO A 116 -6.66 8.36 -2.29
C PRO A 116 -6.69 9.58 -1.35
N ALA A 117 -7.73 9.72 -0.52
CA ALA A 117 -7.94 10.84 0.40
C ALA A 117 -7.44 10.60 1.84
N ASN A 118 -6.96 9.38 2.15
CA ASN A 118 -6.53 9.01 3.49
C ASN A 118 -5.04 9.28 3.70
N ASN A 119 -4.58 9.29 4.95
CA ASN A 119 -3.15 9.34 5.25
C ASN A 119 -2.45 8.01 4.89
N TRP A 120 -1.11 8.03 4.92
CA TRP A 120 -0.31 6.83 4.74
C TRP A 120 -0.70 5.73 5.75
N ALA A 121 -0.66 4.48 5.32
CA ALA A 121 -0.69 3.38 6.26
C ALA A 121 0.53 3.48 7.19
N PRO A 122 0.37 3.22 8.50
CA PRO A 122 1.43 3.48 9.46
C PRO A 122 2.74 2.79 9.09
N GLN A 123 3.84 3.49 9.35
CA GLN A 123 5.22 3.00 9.36
C GLN A 123 5.82 2.53 8.03
N PHE A 124 5.09 1.93 7.07
CA PHE A 124 5.71 1.46 5.82
C PHE A 124 6.37 2.61 5.05
N VAL A 125 5.60 3.65 4.74
CA VAL A 125 6.10 4.81 4.00
C VAL A 125 7.19 5.52 4.79
N ARG A 126 7.00 5.70 6.09
CA ARG A 126 7.98 6.33 6.98
C ARG A 126 9.31 5.57 7.00
N LYS A 127 9.30 4.25 7.25
CA LYS A 127 10.50 3.41 7.29
C LYS A 127 11.19 3.36 5.94
N PHE A 128 10.41 3.23 4.86
CA PHE A 128 10.95 3.35 3.50
C PHE A 128 11.62 4.72 3.30
N TRP A 129 11.01 5.79 3.78
CA TRP A 129 11.51 7.15 3.70
C TRP A 129 12.72 7.40 4.60
N GLU A 130 12.87 6.72 5.73
CA GLU A 130 14.03 6.86 6.62
C GLU A 130 15.20 5.97 6.18
N SER A 131 14.96 5.02 5.28
CA SER A 131 15.97 4.07 4.80
C SER A 131 16.93 4.69 3.77
N ASP A 132 18.22 4.44 3.95
CA ASP A 132 19.28 4.84 3.00
C ASP A 132 19.53 3.80 1.91
N PHE A 133 18.98 2.57 2.05
CA PHE A 133 19.09 1.46 1.09
C PHE A 133 20.51 1.29 0.50
N ASN A 134 21.54 1.38 1.34
CA ASN A 134 22.92 1.11 0.94
C ASN A 134 23.02 -0.30 0.35
N ASP A 135 23.66 -0.45 -0.81
CA ASP A 135 23.75 -1.72 -1.59
C ASP A 135 22.42 -2.36 -2.02
N ILE A 136 21.31 -1.61 -1.92
CA ILE A 136 19.98 -2.04 -2.37
C ILE A 136 19.46 -1.04 -3.41
N GLU A 137 19.11 -1.51 -4.60
CA GLU A 137 18.39 -0.74 -5.59
C GLU A 137 16.90 -0.69 -5.23
N ALA A 138 16.49 0.39 -4.58
CA ALA A 138 15.11 0.63 -4.20
C ALA A 138 14.32 1.35 -5.31
N SER A 139 13.12 0.85 -5.60
CA SER A 139 12.18 1.46 -6.56
C SER A 139 10.76 1.48 -5.99
N VAL A 140 9.98 2.50 -6.36
CA VAL A 140 8.61 2.73 -5.87
C VAL A 140 7.67 3.20 -6.98
N THR A 141 6.38 2.95 -6.79
CA THR A 141 5.32 3.44 -7.66
C THR A 141 4.78 4.78 -7.15
N LEU A 142 4.70 5.76 -8.04
CA LEU A 142 4.07 7.06 -7.76
C LEU A 142 2.56 7.01 -8.02
N ASP A 143 1.84 7.98 -7.49
CA ASP A 143 0.49 8.31 -7.94
C ASP A 143 0.59 9.08 -9.26
N TYR A 144 0.46 8.38 -10.39
CA TYR A 144 0.71 8.98 -11.70
C TYR A 144 -0.39 9.94 -12.16
N ASP A 145 -1.58 9.85 -11.58
CA ASP A 145 -2.76 10.61 -11.98
C ASP A 145 -3.03 11.80 -11.06
N ARG A 146 -2.21 11.98 -10.01
CA ARG A 146 -2.35 13.09 -9.07
C ARG A 146 -1.02 13.68 -8.63
N VAL A 147 -1.01 14.99 -8.48
CA VAL A 147 0.08 15.73 -7.79
C VAL A 147 -0.51 16.65 -6.72
N LYS A 148 0.23 16.87 -5.64
CA LYS A 148 -0.13 17.85 -4.61
C LYS A 148 0.43 19.21 -5.01
N ILE A 149 -0.36 20.28 -4.88
CA ILE A 149 0.03 21.61 -5.40
C ILE A 149 0.20 22.68 -4.33
N ASP A 150 -0.32 22.45 -3.14
CA ASP A 150 -0.04 23.23 -1.93
C ASP A 150 1.35 22.83 -1.40
N VAL A 151 2.40 23.35 -2.05
CA VAL A 151 3.80 23.02 -1.74
C VAL A 151 4.23 23.63 -0.41
N ASP A 152 4.01 22.92 0.69
CA ASP A 152 4.41 23.31 2.04
C ASP A 152 4.89 22.10 2.89
N GLU A 153 5.31 22.37 4.13
CA GLU A 153 5.73 21.34 5.10
C GLU A 153 4.66 21.07 6.15
N TYR A 154 3.48 21.69 6.03
CA TYR A 154 2.36 21.45 6.92
C TYR A 154 1.67 20.14 6.54
N GLY A 155 1.23 19.37 7.52
CA GLY A 155 0.59 18.09 7.27
C GLY A 155 -0.11 17.52 8.48
N TYR A 156 -0.95 16.53 8.21
CA TYR A 156 -1.64 15.76 9.23
C TYR A 156 -0.68 14.70 9.81
N ALA A 157 -0.46 14.73 11.12
CA ALA A 157 0.36 13.74 11.81
C ALA A 157 -0.54 12.67 12.43
N GLU A 158 -0.37 11.42 12.01
CA GLU A 158 -0.98 10.27 12.68
C GLU A 158 0.06 9.59 13.56
N LEU A 159 -0.26 9.45 14.85
CA LEU A 159 0.60 8.79 15.85
C LEU A 159 0.17 7.34 16.12
N ASP A 160 -0.76 6.83 15.33
CA ASP A 160 -1.10 5.40 15.32
C ASP A 160 0.06 4.60 14.71
N THR A 161 0.28 3.39 15.23
CA THR A 161 1.45 2.59 14.88
C THR A 161 1.18 1.10 14.89
N TRP A 162 2.03 0.38 14.19
CA TRP A 162 2.08 -1.07 14.10
C TRP A 162 3.55 -1.46 14.28
N PHE A 163 3.88 -2.41 15.15
CA PHE A 163 5.29 -2.74 15.44
C PHE A 163 5.85 -3.91 14.62
N GLY A 164 5.01 -4.62 13.88
CA GLY A 164 5.40 -5.86 13.21
C GLY A 164 5.81 -6.96 14.21
N ALA A 165 6.38 -8.04 13.69
CA ALA A 165 6.85 -9.17 14.48
C ALA A 165 8.34 -9.45 14.20
N PRO A 166 9.12 -9.85 15.22
CA PRO A 166 10.45 -10.38 14.99
C PRO A 166 10.36 -11.69 14.19
N PHE A 167 11.42 -12.01 13.45
CA PHE A 167 11.49 -13.24 12.67
C PHE A 167 12.87 -13.89 12.84
N GLU A 168 12.95 -14.86 13.76
CA GLU A 168 14.21 -15.48 14.16
C GLU A 168 14.53 -16.79 13.43
N GLU A 169 13.58 -17.31 12.65
CA GLU A 169 13.74 -18.57 11.94
C GLU A 169 14.88 -18.52 10.91
N ASP A 170 15.57 -19.65 10.76
CA ASP A 170 16.53 -19.87 9.68
C ASP A 170 15.78 -20.19 8.39
N ILE A 171 15.73 -19.22 7.48
CA ILE A 171 15.02 -19.34 6.20
C ILE A 171 15.47 -20.59 5.43
N SER A 172 16.75 -20.96 5.49
CA SER A 172 17.26 -22.13 4.77
C SER A 172 16.57 -23.43 5.19
N ASN A 173 16.12 -23.52 6.45
CA ASN A 173 15.49 -24.69 7.05
C ASN A 173 13.95 -24.71 6.95
N ILE A 174 13.31 -23.61 6.54
CA ILE A 174 11.85 -23.57 6.38
C ILE A 174 11.40 -24.61 5.35
N LYS A 175 10.38 -25.42 5.65
CA LYS A 175 9.92 -26.43 4.69
C LYS A 175 9.16 -25.78 3.54
N ASP A 176 9.43 -26.26 2.32
CA ASP A 176 8.61 -25.94 1.16
C ASP A 176 7.16 -26.38 1.40
N GLY A 177 6.21 -25.55 0.97
CA GLY A 177 4.81 -25.80 1.22
C GLY A 177 3.96 -24.54 1.15
N ILE A 178 2.68 -24.72 1.44
CA ILE A 178 1.71 -23.63 1.53
C ILE A 178 1.11 -23.65 2.93
N SER A 179 1.05 -22.49 3.55
CA SER A 179 0.31 -22.23 4.78
C SER A 179 -0.83 -21.26 4.47
N LYS A 180 -2.02 -21.53 4.99
CA LYS A 180 -3.18 -20.65 4.85
C LYS A 180 -3.73 -20.34 6.23
N LEU A 181 -3.58 -19.10 6.65
CA LEU A 181 -4.07 -18.61 7.93
C LEU A 181 -5.39 -17.87 7.71
N LYS A 182 -6.34 -18.07 8.62
CA LYS A 182 -7.63 -17.37 8.65
C LYS A 182 -7.90 -16.93 10.09
N PRO A 183 -8.63 -15.83 10.30
CA PRO A 183 -9.22 -15.56 11.61
C PRO A 183 -10.05 -16.76 12.09
N PRO A 184 -10.23 -16.95 13.40
CA PRO A 184 -11.04 -18.05 13.93
C PRO A 184 -12.44 -18.09 13.30
N MET A 185 -12.92 -19.27 12.89
CA MET A 185 -14.26 -19.39 12.28
C MET A 185 -15.40 -19.14 13.29
N SER A 186 -15.10 -19.22 14.58
CA SER A 186 -16.08 -19.10 15.67
C SER A 186 -16.40 -17.65 16.07
N ILE A 187 -15.76 -16.66 15.47
CA ILE A 187 -15.99 -15.24 15.80
C ILE A 187 -16.75 -14.53 14.69
N ASP A 188 -17.68 -13.67 15.09
CA ASP A 188 -18.52 -12.89 14.18
C ASP A 188 -17.70 -11.92 13.32
N THR A 189 -18.24 -11.57 12.15
CA THR A 189 -17.60 -10.63 11.21
C THR A 189 -17.23 -9.29 11.85
N ASN A 190 -18.04 -8.77 12.78
CA ASN A 190 -17.73 -7.53 13.48
C ASN A 190 -16.45 -7.64 14.33
N ILE A 191 -16.22 -8.80 14.96
CA ILE A 191 -15.02 -9.08 15.75
C ILE A 191 -13.80 -9.21 14.83
N VAL A 192 -13.96 -9.87 13.67
CA VAL A 192 -12.94 -9.94 12.61
C VAL A 192 -12.57 -8.52 12.14
N ASN A 193 -13.56 -7.65 11.93
CA ASN A 193 -13.32 -6.28 11.49
C ASN A 193 -12.48 -5.50 12.52
N ILE A 194 -12.76 -5.66 13.81
CA ILE A 194 -12.08 -4.95 14.90
C ILE A 194 -10.65 -5.47 15.10
N PHE A 195 -10.46 -6.79 15.24
CA PHE A 195 -9.16 -7.35 15.65
C PHE A 195 -8.28 -7.76 14.49
N PHE A 196 -8.87 -8.08 13.33
CA PHE A 196 -8.17 -8.54 12.14
C PHE A 196 -8.31 -7.58 10.95
N ASN A 197 -8.75 -6.33 11.16
CA ASN A 197 -8.75 -5.27 10.14
C ASN A 197 -9.41 -5.68 8.80
N ASN A 198 -10.55 -6.36 8.86
CA ASN A 198 -11.26 -6.92 7.69
C ASN A 198 -10.38 -7.88 6.84
N ILE A 199 -9.48 -8.65 7.44
CA ILE A 199 -8.68 -9.64 6.73
C ILE A 199 -9.42 -10.97 6.69
N TYR A 200 -9.53 -11.53 5.49
CA TYR A 200 -10.16 -12.82 5.23
C TYR A 200 -9.17 -13.97 5.43
N SER A 201 -7.99 -13.86 4.82
CA SER A 201 -6.95 -14.88 4.94
C SER A 201 -5.57 -14.34 4.57
N LEU A 202 -4.54 -15.04 5.03
CA LEU A 202 -3.15 -14.87 4.61
C LEU A 202 -2.65 -16.21 4.06
N ASP A 203 -2.42 -16.26 2.76
CA ASP A 203 -1.77 -17.39 2.11
C ASP A 203 -0.25 -17.11 2.11
N ILE A 204 0.56 -18.12 2.43
CA ILE A 204 2.02 -18.06 2.37
C ILE A 204 2.54 -19.31 1.68
N LYS A 205 3.55 -19.15 0.83
CA LYS A 205 4.20 -20.23 0.10
C LYS A 205 5.71 -20.10 0.15
N TRP A 206 6.36 -21.20 0.48
CA TRP A 206 7.79 -21.38 0.27
C TRP A 206 8.03 -22.42 -0.82
N ASN A 207 8.98 -22.13 -1.70
CA ASN A 207 9.45 -23.07 -2.71
C ASN A 207 10.95 -22.91 -2.91
N THR A 208 11.67 -24.02 -3.00
CA THR A 208 13.11 -24.04 -3.20
C THR A 208 13.44 -24.58 -4.58
N LYS A 209 14.26 -23.83 -5.34
CA LYS A 209 14.80 -24.24 -6.64
C LYS A 209 16.29 -23.98 -6.70
N GLY A 210 17.08 -25.03 -6.61
CA GLY A 210 18.54 -24.91 -6.52
C GLY A 210 18.94 -24.19 -5.24
N ASN A 211 19.76 -23.15 -5.36
CA ASN A 211 20.23 -22.33 -4.23
C ASN A 211 19.23 -21.23 -3.80
N ILE A 212 18.10 -21.10 -4.51
CA ILE A 212 17.16 -20.00 -4.27
C ILE A 212 15.90 -20.53 -3.60
N LYS A 213 15.57 -19.93 -2.47
CA LYS A 213 14.33 -20.15 -1.75
C LYS A 213 13.41 -18.96 -1.92
N THR A 214 12.25 -19.19 -2.51
CA THR A 214 11.27 -18.15 -2.82
C THR A 214 10.17 -18.12 -1.78
N PHE A 215 9.93 -16.93 -1.23
CA PHE A 215 8.78 -16.60 -0.42
C PHE A 215 7.72 -15.91 -1.27
N GLN A 216 6.48 -16.34 -1.14
CA GLN A 216 5.33 -15.64 -1.68
C GLN A 216 4.25 -15.54 -0.61
N SER A 217 3.57 -14.41 -0.51
CA SER A 217 2.40 -14.27 0.36
C SER A 217 1.31 -13.44 -0.27
N LEU A 218 0.05 -13.73 0.08
CA LEU A 218 -1.13 -13.06 -0.44
C LEU A 218 -2.15 -12.86 0.68
N GLU A 219 -2.39 -11.60 1.07
CA GLU A 219 -3.41 -11.19 2.04
C GLU A 219 -4.70 -10.85 1.29
N PHE A 220 -5.76 -11.61 1.54
CA PHE A 220 -7.10 -11.28 1.09
C PHE A 220 -7.81 -10.45 2.15
N SER A 221 -8.36 -9.32 1.76
CA SER A 221 -9.35 -8.60 2.57
C SER A 221 -10.72 -9.27 2.44
N SER A 222 -11.61 -9.00 3.39
CA SER A 222 -13.01 -9.40 3.38
C SER A 222 -13.76 -8.83 2.17
N GLU A 223 -14.89 -9.44 1.83
CA GLU A 223 -15.67 -9.12 0.62
C GLU A 223 -16.21 -7.67 0.58
N ASN A 224 -16.39 -7.03 1.73
CA ASN A 224 -16.79 -5.63 1.83
C ASN A 224 -15.67 -4.63 1.50
N VAL A 225 -14.43 -5.10 1.32
CA VAL A 225 -13.30 -4.25 0.96
C VAL A 225 -13.13 -4.24 -0.56
N VAL A 226 -13.28 -3.05 -1.14
CA VAL A 226 -13.07 -2.78 -2.56
C VAL A 226 -12.24 -1.52 -2.76
N VAL A 227 -11.51 -1.46 -3.87
CA VAL A 227 -10.71 -0.30 -4.27
C VAL A 227 -10.97 0.04 -5.73
N GLU A 228 -10.90 1.32 -6.07
CA GLU A 228 -10.95 1.79 -7.45
C GLU A 228 -9.56 1.66 -8.10
N PHE A 229 -9.51 1.06 -9.29
CA PHE A 229 -8.30 1.01 -10.11
C PHE A 229 -8.69 1.09 -11.59
N GLN A 230 -8.13 2.06 -12.32
CA GLN A 230 -8.45 2.29 -13.74
C GLN A 230 -9.96 2.48 -14.02
N GLY A 231 -10.70 3.12 -13.10
CA GLY A 231 -12.14 3.40 -13.23
C GLY A 231 -13.06 2.23 -12.94
N GLU A 232 -12.54 1.09 -12.46
CA GLU A 232 -13.31 -0.09 -12.07
C GLU A 232 -13.09 -0.43 -10.59
N LEU A 233 -14.07 -1.07 -9.96
CA LEU A 233 -13.97 -1.55 -8.57
C LEU A 233 -13.45 -2.98 -8.52
N PHE A 234 -12.48 -3.23 -7.64
CA PHE A 234 -11.86 -4.53 -7.44
C PHE A 234 -11.74 -4.89 -5.97
N HIS A 235 -11.70 -6.19 -5.67
CA HIS A 235 -11.21 -6.68 -4.39
C HIS A 235 -9.68 -6.71 -4.43
N PRO A 236 -9.00 -5.96 -3.55
CA PRO A 236 -7.55 -5.98 -3.49
C PRO A 236 -7.05 -7.20 -2.71
N ALA A 237 -5.88 -7.70 -3.10
CA ALA A 237 -5.08 -8.55 -2.25
C ALA A 237 -3.63 -8.06 -2.28
N LYS A 238 -3.03 -7.89 -1.10
CA LYS A 238 -1.64 -7.49 -0.99
C LYS A 238 -0.76 -8.71 -1.23
N TYR A 239 0.20 -8.59 -2.13
CA TYR A 239 1.10 -9.65 -2.54
C TYR A 239 2.55 -9.29 -2.25
N ILE A 240 3.32 -10.23 -1.74
CA ILE A 240 4.78 -10.11 -1.60
C ILE A 240 5.44 -11.28 -2.34
N HIS A 241 6.55 -10.99 -3.01
CA HIS A 241 7.47 -11.97 -3.54
C HIS A 241 8.89 -11.64 -3.10
N ALA A 242 9.63 -12.64 -2.63
CA ALA A 242 11.03 -12.46 -2.26
C ALA A 242 11.86 -13.71 -2.59
N GLU A 243 13.12 -13.50 -2.97
CA GLU A 243 14.06 -14.57 -3.30
C GLU A 243 15.24 -14.53 -2.34
N PHE A 244 15.34 -15.55 -1.51
CA PHE A 244 16.42 -15.77 -0.56
C PHE A 244 17.49 -16.66 -1.20
N ASP A 245 18.73 -16.20 -1.19
CA ASP A 245 19.88 -16.97 -1.64
C ASP A 245 20.50 -17.71 -0.43
N ILE A 246 20.44 -19.04 -0.45
CA ILE A 246 20.81 -19.88 0.69
C ILE A 246 22.31 -19.78 1.01
N GLU A 247 23.16 -19.69 -0.02
CA GLU A 247 24.61 -19.54 0.15
C GLU A 247 24.98 -18.22 0.82
N SER A 248 24.40 -17.11 0.36
CA SER A 248 24.72 -15.78 0.91
C SER A 248 24.00 -15.47 2.23
N GLY A 249 22.90 -16.17 2.53
CA GLY A 249 22.05 -15.89 3.68
C GLY A 249 21.26 -14.57 3.57
N LEU A 250 21.11 -14.04 2.36
CA LEU A 250 20.47 -12.76 2.08
C LEU A 250 19.37 -12.90 1.05
N PHE A 251 18.37 -12.04 1.12
CA PHE A 251 17.46 -11.84 0.00
C PHE A 251 18.19 -11.09 -1.12
N ARG A 252 17.96 -11.50 -2.36
CA ARG A 252 18.50 -10.85 -3.57
C ARG A 252 17.46 -9.99 -4.30
N HIS A 253 16.19 -10.27 -4.05
CA HIS A 253 15.03 -9.63 -4.65
C HIS A 253 13.87 -9.67 -3.66
N PHE A 254 13.17 -8.55 -3.52
CA PHE A 254 11.98 -8.41 -2.69
C PHE A 254 11.06 -7.34 -3.27
N ASP A 255 9.86 -7.71 -3.66
CA ASP A 255 8.85 -6.78 -4.15
C ASP A 255 7.48 -7.01 -3.51
N GLY A 256 6.67 -5.95 -3.58
CA GLY A 256 5.29 -5.96 -3.15
C GLY A 256 4.38 -5.40 -4.22
N ALA A 257 3.20 -5.98 -4.37
CA ALA A 257 2.19 -5.60 -5.34
C ALA A 257 0.79 -5.64 -4.73
N ILE A 258 -0.16 -4.97 -5.38
CA ILE A 258 -1.59 -5.20 -5.17
C ILE A 258 -2.11 -6.00 -6.35
N HIS A 259 -2.75 -7.13 -6.06
CA HIS A 259 -3.53 -7.90 -7.02
C HIS A 259 -4.98 -7.44 -6.96
N PHE A 260 -5.57 -7.18 -8.12
CA PHE A 260 -6.95 -6.72 -8.27
C PHE A 260 -7.78 -7.85 -8.86
N TYR A 261 -8.79 -8.27 -8.10
CA TYR A 261 -9.71 -9.33 -8.47
C TYR A 261 -11.09 -8.75 -8.74
N THR A 262 -11.71 -9.16 -9.85
CA THR A 262 -13.16 -8.96 -10.00
C THR A 262 -13.89 -9.72 -8.91
N GLN A 263 -15.17 -9.41 -8.66
CA GLN A 263 -15.95 -10.12 -7.65
C GLN A 263 -15.93 -11.64 -7.88
N ASN A 264 -16.15 -12.10 -9.12
CA ASN A 264 -16.12 -13.53 -9.45
C ASN A 264 -14.75 -14.15 -9.20
N ASP A 265 -13.68 -13.49 -9.65
CA ASP A 265 -12.31 -13.96 -9.46
C ASP A 265 -11.92 -14.04 -7.99
N TYR A 266 -12.35 -13.05 -7.19
CA TYR A 266 -12.12 -13.00 -5.75
C TYR A 266 -12.81 -14.17 -5.05
N MET A 267 -14.10 -14.43 -5.34
CA MET A 267 -14.83 -15.56 -4.76
C MET A 267 -14.17 -16.90 -5.09
N MET A 268 -13.66 -17.07 -6.31
CA MET A 268 -12.94 -18.28 -6.71
C MET A 268 -11.57 -18.40 -6.03
N ARG A 269 -10.82 -17.28 -5.93
CA ARG A 269 -9.42 -17.30 -5.49
C ARG A 269 -9.25 -17.28 -3.97
N ARG A 270 -10.13 -16.60 -3.22
CA ARG A 270 -9.99 -16.41 -1.77
C ARG A 270 -9.99 -17.71 -0.98
N ASP A 271 -10.65 -18.76 -1.49
CA ASP A 271 -10.70 -20.08 -0.85
C ASP A 271 -9.71 -21.09 -1.44
N SER A 272 -9.16 -20.79 -2.61
CA SER A 272 -8.14 -21.60 -3.27
C SER A 272 -6.74 -21.42 -2.65
N ASP A 273 -5.84 -22.38 -2.86
CA ASP A 273 -4.42 -22.25 -2.50
C ASP A 273 -3.60 -21.62 -3.65
N PHE A 274 -2.31 -21.33 -3.40
CA PHE A 274 -1.38 -20.83 -4.43
C PHE A 274 -1.16 -21.77 -5.61
N ASN A 275 -1.52 -23.06 -5.50
CA ASN A 275 -1.34 -24.04 -6.58
C ASN A 275 -2.56 -24.12 -7.50
N HIS A 276 -3.73 -23.63 -7.07
CA HIS A 276 -4.97 -23.65 -7.85
C HIS A 276 -4.85 -22.91 -9.19
N THR A 277 -3.94 -21.93 -9.29
CA THR A 277 -3.63 -21.24 -10.55
C THR A 277 -3.03 -22.18 -11.59
N PHE A 278 -2.38 -23.29 -11.23
CA PHE A 278 -1.65 -24.13 -12.17
C PHE A 278 -2.44 -25.32 -12.75
N LYS A 279 -3.56 -25.72 -12.13
CA LYS A 279 -4.25 -26.99 -12.47
C LYS A 279 -5.62 -26.83 -13.14
N ASN A 280 -6.25 -25.66 -13.10
CA ASN A 280 -7.59 -25.45 -13.67
C ASN A 280 -7.54 -24.58 -14.94
N ARG A 281 -8.35 -24.96 -15.95
CA ARG A 281 -8.47 -24.27 -17.25
C ARG A 281 -8.95 -22.82 -17.15
N SER A 282 -9.49 -22.41 -16.00
CA SER A 282 -9.80 -21.02 -15.65
C SER A 282 -8.65 -20.42 -14.83
N LEU A 283 -7.58 -20.02 -15.53
CA LEU A 283 -6.51 -19.22 -14.95
C LEU A 283 -7.08 -17.86 -14.53
N VAL A 284 -7.38 -17.70 -13.25
CA VAL A 284 -7.70 -16.38 -12.67
C VAL A 284 -6.41 -15.57 -12.65
N LYS A 285 -6.20 -14.73 -13.66
CA LYS A 285 -5.06 -13.81 -13.75
C LYS A 285 -5.51 -12.44 -13.26
N ALA A 286 -5.18 -12.12 -12.02
CA ALA A 286 -5.42 -10.79 -11.48
C ALA A 286 -4.67 -9.73 -12.29
N LYS A 287 -5.28 -8.55 -12.46
CA LYS A 287 -4.49 -7.34 -12.76
C LYS A 287 -3.58 -7.11 -11.55
N ALA A 288 -2.33 -6.73 -11.76
CA ALA A 288 -1.39 -6.49 -10.67
C ALA A 288 -0.70 -5.14 -10.85
N LYS A 289 -0.56 -4.38 -9.76
CA LYS A 289 0.26 -3.17 -9.72
C LYS A 289 1.37 -3.37 -8.70
N LYS A 290 2.61 -3.37 -9.16
CA LYS A 290 3.78 -3.38 -8.29
C LYS A 290 3.85 -2.04 -7.55
N ILE A 291 4.19 -2.07 -6.28
CA ILE A 291 4.17 -0.90 -5.38
C ILE A 291 5.59 -0.49 -4.99
N PHE A 292 6.42 -1.48 -4.68
CA PHE A 292 7.83 -1.29 -4.40
C PHE A 292 8.65 -2.49 -4.87
N LYS A 293 9.94 -2.28 -5.05
CA LYS A 293 10.92 -3.32 -5.36
C LYS A 293 12.27 -2.96 -4.74
N LEU A 294 12.88 -3.92 -4.08
CA LEU A 294 14.23 -3.88 -3.54
C LEU A 294 15.02 -5.00 -4.22
N ASP A 295 16.13 -4.64 -4.86
CA ASP A 295 17.07 -5.60 -5.48
C ASP A 295 18.46 -5.38 -4.88
N GLY A 296 19.22 -6.45 -4.59
CA GLY A 296 20.57 -6.33 -4.03
C GLY A 296 20.76 -7.14 -2.76
N LYS A 297 21.55 -6.65 -1.80
CA LYS A 297 21.84 -7.38 -0.55
C LYS A 297 20.83 -7.02 0.53
N ILE A 298 19.75 -7.78 0.62
CA ILE A 298 18.61 -7.46 1.48
C ILE A 298 18.66 -8.34 2.74
N PRO A 299 18.92 -7.76 3.93
CA PRO A 299 18.94 -8.52 5.17
C PRO A 299 17.56 -9.11 5.51
N LYS A 300 17.57 -10.26 6.20
CA LYS A 300 16.37 -10.93 6.72
C LYS A 300 15.49 -9.97 7.52
N ASP A 301 16.09 -9.20 8.41
CA ASP A 301 15.36 -8.31 9.33
C ASP A 301 14.65 -7.17 8.58
N LEU A 302 15.30 -6.64 7.52
CA LEU A 302 14.69 -5.64 6.65
C LEU A 302 13.50 -6.25 5.89
N TRP A 303 13.66 -7.44 5.32
CA TRP A 303 12.55 -8.14 4.66
C TRP A 303 11.38 -8.37 5.63
N ALA A 304 11.63 -8.91 6.81
CA ALA A 304 10.60 -9.20 7.81
C ALA A 304 9.86 -7.92 8.26
N GLU A 305 10.61 -6.85 8.55
CA GLU A 305 10.05 -5.56 8.94
C GLU A 305 9.12 -4.99 7.85
N PHE A 306 9.61 -4.87 6.61
CA PHE A 306 8.82 -4.34 5.50
C PHE A 306 7.65 -5.26 5.14
N THR A 307 7.78 -6.58 5.28
CA THR A 307 6.65 -7.51 5.12
C THR A 307 5.55 -7.22 6.15
N CYS A 308 5.89 -7.09 7.44
CA CYS A 308 4.92 -6.76 8.48
C CYS A 308 4.25 -5.41 8.27
N HIS A 309 4.99 -4.38 7.82
CA HIS A 309 4.41 -3.06 7.57
C HIS A 309 3.65 -2.97 6.24
N PHE A 310 3.95 -3.80 5.25
CA PHE A 310 3.12 -3.88 4.05
C PHE A 310 1.75 -4.49 4.40
N PHE A 311 1.74 -5.52 5.24
CA PHE A 311 0.55 -6.10 5.86
C PHE A 311 0.11 -5.39 7.15
N THR A 312 0.27 -4.06 7.23
CA THR A 312 -0.09 -3.28 8.42
C THR A 312 -1.51 -3.59 8.89
N GLY A 313 -1.64 -3.89 10.19
CA GLY A 313 -2.91 -4.22 10.83
C GLY A 313 -3.36 -5.68 10.66
N ASN A 314 -2.52 -6.56 10.09
CA ASN A 314 -2.80 -7.98 9.94
C ASN A 314 -2.21 -8.81 11.10
N PRO A 315 -3.01 -9.35 12.02
CA PRO A 315 -2.49 -10.26 13.05
C PRO A 315 -1.93 -11.57 12.50
N LEU A 316 -2.38 -12.02 11.33
CA LEU A 316 -2.00 -13.32 10.76
C LEU A 316 -0.53 -13.33 10.31
N ILE A 317 0.04 -12.19 9.90
CA ILE A 317 1.48 -12.15 9.59
C ILE A 317 2.32 -12.27 10.88
N VAL A 318 1.82 -11.74 11.99
CA VAL A 318 2.45 -11.90 13.32
C VAL A 318 2.33 -13.35 13.80
N GLU A 319 1.16 -13.96 13.64
CA GLU A 319 0.95 -15.38 13.88
C GLU A 319 1.93 -16.22 13.08
N TYR A 320 2.11 -15.90 11.79
CA TYR A 320 3.03 -16.63 10.95
C TYR A 320 4.49 -16.56 11.42
N PHE A 321 4.97 -15.37 11.80
CA PHE A 321 6.35 -15.17 12.22
C PHE A 321 6.66 -15.64 13.64
N THR A 322 5.66 -15.64 14.53
CA THR A 322 5.89 -15.90 15.96
C THR A 322 5.18 -17.15 16.50
N GLY A 323 4.27 -17.74 15.72
CA GLY A 323 3.39 -18.82 16.16
C GLY A 323 2.23 -18.37 17.06
N SER A 324 2.04 -17.07 17.28
CA SER A 324 0.99 -16.53 18.13
C SER A 324 0.42 -15.20 17.64
N TYR A 325 -0.84 -14.91 17.95
CA TYR A 325 -1.39 -13.58 17.69
C TYR A 325 -0.72 -12.50 18.56
N PRO A 326 -0.74 -11.22 18.14
CA PRO A 326 -0.41 -10.12 19.01
C PRO A 326 -1.22 -10.16 20.31
N GLN A 327 -0.60 -9.77 21.43
CA GLN A 327 -1.25 -9.84 22.75
C GLN A 327 -2.61 -9.11 22.81
N TYR A 328 -2.73 -7.96 22.14
CA TYR A 328 -3.99 -7.19 22.12
C TYR A 328 -5.14 -7.96 21.43
N VAL A 329 -4.83 -8.82 20.44
CA VAL A 329 -5.82 -9.69 19.78
C VAL A 329 -6.23 -10.80 20.72
N ILE A 330 -5.26 -11.45 21.39
CA ILE A 330 -5.53 -12.51 22.38
C ILE A 330 -6.44 -11.97 23.50
N ASP A 331 -6.07 -10.82 24.07
CA ASP A 331 -6.84 -10.16 25.13
C ASP A 331 -8.24 -9.77 24.66
N GLY A 332 -8.36 -9.27 23.44
CA GLY A 332 -9.63 -8.90 22.82
C GLY A 332 -10.55 -10.09 22.62
N LEU A 333 -10.04 -11.18 22.04
CA LEU A 333 -10.79 -12.41 21.82
C LEU A 333 -11.24 -13.05 23.13
N ASN A 334 -10.38 -13.09 24.15
CA ASN A 334 -10.72 -13.63 25.46
C ASN A 334 -11.89 -12.86 26.10
N ARG A 335 -11.93 -11.53 25.98
CA ARG A 335 -13.04 -10.72 26.51
C ARG A 335 -14.37 -11.03 25.82
N VAL A 336 -14.35 -11.20 24.50
CA VAL A 336 -15.57 -11.47 23.73
C VAL A 336 -16.07 -12.90 24.00
N CYS A 337 -15.18 -13.88 24.05
CA CYS A 337 -15.56 -15.27 24.34
C CYS A 337 -16.12 -15.44 25.77
N VAL A 338 -15.57 -14.73 26.77
CA VAL A 338 -16.10 -14.78 28.15
C VAL A 338 -17.49 -14.13 28.25
N SER A 339 -17.75 -13.06 27.49
CA SER A 339 -19.07 -12.40 27.47
C SER A 339 -20.18 -13.18 26.77
N GLN A 340 -19.87 -14.29 26.08
CA GLN A 340 -20.86 -15.15 25.43
C GLN A 340 -21.28 -16.35 26.29
N THR A 341 -20.63 -16.55 27.45
CA THR A 341 -20.91 -17.64 28.39
C THR A 341 -21.71 -17.21 29.63
N ASP A 342 -22.00 -15.92 29.76
CA ASP A 342 -22.94 -15.34 30.73
C ASP A 342 -24.23 -14.91 30.02
#